data_AF-Q66X47-F1
#
_entry.id   AF-Q66X47-F1
#
_cell.length_a   1.000
_cell.length_b   1.000
_cell.length_c   1.000
_cell.angle_alpha   90.00
_cell.angle_beta   90.00
_cell.angle_gamma   90.00
#
_symmetry.space_group_name_H-M   'P 1'
#
loop_
_entity.id
_entity.type
_entity.pdbx_description
1 polymer ?
#
loop_
_entity_poly.entity_id
_entity_poly.type
_entity_poly.pdbx_seq_one_letter_code
_entity_poly.pdbx_strand_id
1 'polypeptide(L)'
;MHLQRALVVLALLNLATISLSLSTCTTLDFGHIKKKRVEAIRGQILSKLRLTSPPEPSVMTHVPYQVLALYNSTRELLEEMHGEREEGCTQETSESEYYAKEIHKFDMIQGLAEH
;
A
#
# COMPACT_ATOMS: atom_id res chain seq x y z
N MET A 1 37.02 44.01 26.95
CA MET A 1 37.36 42.76 26.23
C MET A 1 36.53 41.55 26.71
N HIS A 2 36.43 41.27 28.02
CA HIS A 2 35.67 40.12 28.53
C HIS A 2 34.14 40.28 28.45
N LEU A 3 33.61 41.47 28.73
CA LEU A 3 32.17 41.74 28.69
C LEU A 3 31.58 41.61 27.27
N GLN A 4 32.28 42.13 26.27
CA GLN A 4 31.89 42.00 24.87
C GLN A 4 31.89 40.53 24.40
N ARG A 5 32.90 39.75 24.83
CA ARG A 5 32.95 38.30 24.57
C ARG A 5 31.79 37.56 25.23
N ALA A 6 31.47 37.89 26.48
CA ALA A 6 30.34 37.29 27.20
C ALA A 6 29.00 37.61 26.50
N LEU A 7 28.83 38.84 26.02
CA LEU A 7 27.61 39.26 25.33
C LEU A 7 27.45 38.57 23.96
N VAL A 8 28.55 38.37 23.23
CA VAL A 8 28.56 37.58 21.99
C VAL A 8 28.21 36.12 22.26
N VAL A 9 28.79 35.51 23.31
CA VAL A 9 28.48 34.12 23.69
C VAL A 9 27.01 33.98 24.07
N LEU A 10 26.45 34.93 24.82
CA LEU A 10 25.04 34.94 25.18
C LEU A 10 24.13 35.07 23.95
N ALA A 11 24.48 35.93 23.00
CA ALA A 11 23.73 36.08 21.75
C ALA A 11 23.74 34.80 20.90
N LEU A 12 24.90 34.12 20.80
CA LEU A 12 25.03 32.85 20.09
C LEU A 12 24.22 31.72 20.74
N LEU A 13 24.21 31.66 22.08
CA LEU A 13 23.40 30.70 22.83
C LEU A 13 21.91 30.91 22.58
N ASN A 14 21.44 32.17 22.63
CA ASN A 14 20.04 32.50 22.33
C ASN A 14 19.66 32.11 20.90
N LEU A 15 20.53 32.42 19.93
CA LEU A 15 20.28 32.07 18.53
C LEU A 15 20.21 30.55 18.34
N ALA A 16 21.11 29.78 18.97
CA ALA A 16 21.08 28.32 18.93
C ALA A 16 19.81 27.74 19.56
N THR A 17 19.34 28.29 20.68
CA THR A 17 18.08 27.85 21.31
C THR A 17 16.87 28.14 20.42
N ILE A 18 16.83 29.30 19.78
CA ILE A 18 15.74 29.67 18.86
C ILE A 18 15.76 28.76 17.63
N SER A 19 16.92 28.51 17.03
CA SER A 19 17.07 27.60 15.89
C SER A 19 16.65 26.17 16.20
N LEU A 20 16.91 25.68 17.42
CA LEU A 20 16.48 24.36 17.84
C LEU A 20 14.95 24.29 18.05
N SER A 21 14.35 25.37 18.58
CA SER A 21 12.89 25.49 18.75
C SER A 21 12.11 25.76 17.46
N LEU A 22 12.77 26.26 16.40
CA LEU A 22 12.18 26.45 15.06
C LEU A 22 12.21 25.19 14.19
N SER A 23 12.82 24.10 14.67
CA SER A 23 12.75 22.80 14.00
C SER A 23 11.40 22.15 14.31
N THR A 24 10.37 22.54 13.58
CA THR A 24 8.99 22.03 13.72
C THR A 24 8.84 20.57 13.25
N CYS A 25 9.92 19.92 12.82
CA CYS A 25 9.91 18.55 12.34
C CYS A 25 10.12 17.59 13.52
N THR A 26 9.02 17.00 13.98
CA THR A 26 9.08 15.86 14.91
C THR A 26 9.97 14.76 14.32
N THR A 27 10.90 14.21 15.11
CA THR A 27 11.69 13.05 14.70
C THR A 27 10.75 11.93 14.24
N LEU A 28 10.81 11.57 12.96
CA LEU A 28 9.95 10.55 12.39
C LEU A 28 10.42 9.17 12.86
N ASP A 29 9.66 8.56 13.76
CA ASP A 29 9.83 7.15 14.10
C ASP A 29 9.23 6.28 12.99
N PHE A 30 10.09 5.93 12.03
CA PHE A 30 9.73 5.02 10.95
C PHE A 30 9.27 3.65 11.46
N GLY A 31 9.73 3.20 12.64
CA GLY A 31 9.28 1.94 13.25
C GLY A 31 7.81 2.00 13.61
N HIS A 32 7.41 3.06 14.33
CA HIS A 32 6.01 3.28 14.70
C HIS A 32 5.09 3.47 13.50
N ILE A 33 5.53 4.24 12.49
CA ILE A 33 4.76 4.47 11.26
C ILE A 33 4.56 3.17 10.50
N LYS A 34 5.62 2.36 10.33
CA LYS A 34 5.53 1.05 9.67
C LYS A 34 4.55 0.14 10.41
N LYS A 35 4.61 0.08 11.74
CA LYS A 35 3.67 -0.72 12.54
C LYS A 35 2.22 -0.30 12.32
N LYS A 36 1.92 1.01 12.33
CA LYS A 36 0.59 1.54 12.03
C LYS A 36 0.12 1.17 10.62
N ARG A 37 1.01 1.25 9.63
CA ARG A 37 0.71 0.88 8.24
C ARG A 37 0.40 -0.61 8.12
N VAL A 38 1.18 -1.48 8.77
CA VAL A 38 0.91 -2.93 8.78
C VAL A 38 -0.46 -3.24 9.37
N GLU A 39 -0.84 -2.62 10.47
CA GLU A 39 -2.16 -2.85 11.09
C GLU A 39 -3.31 -2.32 10.21
N ALA A 40 -3.12 -1.16 9.59
CA ALA A 40 -4.10 -0.62 8.63
C ALA A 40 -4.27 -1.54 7.40
N ILE A 41 -3.17 -2.04 6.83
CA ILE A 41 -3.19 -2.96 5.68
C ILE A 41 -3.85 -4.30 6.08
N ARG A 42 -3.59 -4.81 7.29
CA ARG A 42 -4.26 -6.00 7.81
C ARG A 42 -5.78 -5.84 7.80
N GLY A 43 -6.29 -4.74 8.38
CA GLY A 43 -7.72 -4.43 8.37
C GLY A 43 -8.28 -4.21 6.97
N GLN A 44 -7.51 -3.58 6.08
CA GLN A 44 -7.90 -3.35 4.69
C GLN A 44 -8.08 -4.66 3.91
N ILE A 45 -7.15 -5.61 4.04
CA ILE A 45 -7.24 -6.92 3.37
C ILE A 45 -8.48 -7.67 3.86
N LEU A 46 -8.69 -7.74 5.18
CA LEU A 46 -9.85 -8.42 5.77
C LEU A 46 -11.17 -7.79 5.32
N SER A 47 -11.24 -6.45 5.32
CA SER A 47 -12.41 -5.70 4.84
C SER A 47 -12.71 -5.98 3.37
N LYS A 48 -11.69 -5.95 2.49
CA LYS A 48 -11.84 -6.25 1.06
C LYS A 48 -12.33 -7.67 0.82
N LEU A 49 -11.86 -8.64 1.61
CA LEU A 49 -12.27 -10.04 1.55
C LEU A 49 -13.57 -10.34 2.30
N ARG A 50 -14.16 -9.35 2.98
CA ARG A 50 -15.34 -9.51 3.85
C ARG A 50 -15.15 -10.54 4.96
N LEU A 51 -13.94 -10.60 5.51
CA LEU A 51 -13.58 -11.45 6.63
C LEU A 51 -13.45 -10.62 7.91
N THR A 52 -13.93 -11.14 9.04
CA THR A 52 -13.77 -10.50 10.36
C THR A 52 -12.48 -10.92 11.06
N SER A 53 -11.94 -12.08 10.69
CA SER A 53 -10.67 -12.63 11.20
C SER A 53 -9.95 -13.41 10.09
N PRO A 54 -8.62 -13.64 10.21
CA PRO A 54 -7.90 -14.52 9.31
C PRO A 54 -8.55 -15.93 9.27
N PRO A 55 -8.66 -16.56 8.09
CA PRO A 55 -9.14 -17.93 7.99
C PRO A 55 -8.09 -18.91 8.52
N GLU A 56 -8.54 -20.12 8.87
CA GLU A 56 -7.64 -21.20 9.27
C GLU A 56 -6.63 -21.51 8.14
N PRO A 57 -5.36 -21.78 8.47
CA PRO A 57 -4.34 -22.06 7.47
C PRO A 57 -4.71 -23.30 6.66
N SER A 58 -4.54 -23.22 5.34
CA SER A 58 -4.78 -24.38 4.47
C SER A 58 -3.77 -25.48 4.78
N VAL A 59 -4.25 -26.72 4.84
CA VAL A 59 -3.41 -27.93 5.02
C VAL A 59 -2.71 -28.32 3.71
N MET A 60 -2.98 -27.60 2.62
CA MET A 60 -2.44 -27.91 1.30
C MET A 60 -0.99 -27.45 1.18
N THR A 61 -0.08 -28.40 1.02
CA THR A 61 1.36 -28.15 0.82
C THR A 61 1.68 -27.57 -0.57
N HIS A 62 0.80 -27.77 -1.56
CA HIS A 62 1.04 -27.38 -2.94
C HIS A 62 -0.20 -26.77 -3.60
N VAL A 63 0.01 -25.72 -4.40
CA VAL A 63 -1.06 -25.02 -5.15
C VAL A 63 -1.25 -25.68 -6.52
N PRO A 64 -2.46 -26.11 -6.91
CA PRO A 64 -2.69 -26.72 -8.21
C PRO A 64 -2.25 -25.83 -9.39
N TYR A 65 -1.75 -26.45 -10.46
CA TYR A 65 -1.26 -25.72 -11.64
C TYR A 65 -2.31 -24.79 -12.25
N GLN A 66 -3.58 -25.21 -12.26
CA GLN A 66 -4.69 -24.43 -12.81
C GLN A 66 -4.89 -23.11 -12.06
N VAL A 67 -4.71 -23.12 -10.73
CA VAL A 67 -4.80 -21.93 -9.88
C VAL A 67 -3.59 -21.02 -10.11
N LEU A 68 -2.40 -21.59 -10.23
CA LEU A 68 -1.17 -20.84 -10.55
C LEU A 68 -1.27 -20.16 -11.92
N ALA A 69 -1.77 -20.88 -12.93
CA ALA A 69 -1.99 -20.34 -14.27
C ALA A 69 -3.00 -19.18 -14.23
N LEU A 70 -4.12 -19.34 -13.51
CA LEU A 70 -5.10 -18.27 -13.33
C LEU A 70 -4.50 -17.03 -12.66
N TYR A 71 -3.72 -17.22 -11.60
CA TYR A 71 -3.03 -16.13 -10.90
C TYR A 71 -2.06 -15.38 -11.84
N ASN A 72 -1.22 -16.11 -12.57
CA ASN A 72 -0.26 -15.50 -13.49
C ASN A 72 -0.94 -14.71 -14.61
N SER A 73 -1.97 -15.27 -15.24
CA SER A 73 -2.74 -14.55 -16.27
C SER A 73 -3.44 -13.31 -15.70
N THR A 74 -3.93 -13.37 -14.46
CA THR A 74 -4.56 -12.21 -13.81
C THR A 74 -3.53 -11.12 -13.50
N ARG A 75 -2.34 -11.50 -13.04
CA ARG A 75 -1.25 -10.55 -12.77
C ARG A 75 -0.81 -9.84 -14.06
N GLU A 76 -0.59 -10.60 -15.13
CA GLU A 76 -0.21 -10.06 -16.45
C GLU A 76 -1.28 -9.08 -16.97
N LEU A 77 -2.57 -9.46 -16.93
CA LEU A 77 -3.68 -8.57 -17.32
C LEU A 77 -3.72 -7.27 -16.50
N LEU A 78 -3.51 -7.35 -15.18
CA LEU A 78 -3.52 -6.18 -14.31
C LEU A 78 -2.33 -5.25 -14.57
N GLU A 79 -1.17 -5.79 -14.95
CA GLU A 79 0.02 -5.01 -15.33
C GLU A 79 -0.24 -4.24 -16.63
N GLU A 80 -0.87 -4.88 -17.63
CA GLU A 80 -1.27 -4.22 -18.88
C GLU A 80 -2.27 -3.07 -18.63
N MET A 81 -3.31 -3.33 -17.82
CA MET A 81 -4.33 -2.31 -17.52
C MET A 81 -3.80 -1.13 -16.68
N HIS A 82 -2.77 -1.32 -15.85
CA HIS A 82 -2.18 -0.21 -15.08
C HIS A 82 -1.57 0.83 -16.01
N GLY A 83 -0.95 0.41 -17.12
CA GLY A 83 -0.42 1.32 -18.13
C GLY A 83 -1.49 2.21 -18.76
N GLU A 84 -2.70 1.67 -18.98
CA GLU A 84 -3.82 2.40 -19.57
C GLU A 84 -4.57 3.30 -18.57
N ARG A 85 -4.59 2.95 -17.28
CA ARG A 85 -5.33 3.68 -16.24
C ARG A 85 -4.63 4.96 -15.76
N GLU A 86 -3.32 5.09 -15.95
CA GLU A 86 -2.59 6.34 -15.61
C GLU A 86 -3.05 7.55 -16.42
N GLU A 87 -3.75 7.35 -17.55
CA GLU A 87 -4.27 8.42 -18.40
C GLU A 87 -5.70 8.89 -18.03
N GLY A 88 -6.38 8.17 -17.13
CA GLY A 88 -7.78 8.43 -16.75
C GLY A 88 -7.94 9.04 -15.35
N CYS A 89 -8.38 10.29 -15.27
CA CYS A 89 -8.71 10.94 -14.00
C CYS A 89 -9.77 10.14 -13.22
N THR A 90 -9.52 9.94 -11.93
CA THR A 90 -10.26 9.12 -10.95
C THR A 90 -11.76 8.99 -11.20
N GLN A 91 -12.21 7.84 -11.70
CA GLN A 91 -13.62 7.45 -11.62
C GLN A 91 -14.02 7.27 -10.16
N GLU A 92 -15.23 7.71 -9.81
CA GLU A 92 -15.81 7.45 -8.49
C GLU A 92 -15.86 5.95 -8.24
N THR A 93 -15.17 5.51 -7.19
CA THR A 93 -15.07 4.10 -6.83
C THR A 93 -16.38 3.67 -6.20
N SER A 94 -17.20 2.95 -6.97
CA SER A 94 -18.44 2.37 -6.43
C SER A 94 -18.15 1.42 -5.27
N GLU A 95 -19.10 1.24 -4.34
CA GLU A 95 -18.95 0.29 -3.23
C GLU A 95 -18.60 -1.14 -3.71
N SER A 96 -19.09 -1.53 -4.89
CA SER A 96 -18.77 -2.81 -5.53
C SER A 96 -17.30 -2.94 -5.92
N GLU A 97 -16.64 -1.85 -6.30
CA GLU A 97 -15.22 -1.83 -6.67
C GLU A 97 -14.29 -1.89 -5.44
N TYR A 98 -14.82 -1.56 -4.25
CA TYR A 98 -14.05 -1.63 -3.02
C TYR A 98 -13.73 -3.08 -2.61
N TYR A 99 -14.69 -4.01 -2.76
CA TYR A 99 -14.53 -5.40 -2.34
C TYR A 99 -13.77 -6.24 -3.38
N ALA A 100 -13.12 -7.30 -2.90
CA ALA A 100 -12.44 -8.27 -3.76
C ALA A 100 -13.45 -9.01 -4.65
N LYS A 101 -13.02 -9.32 -5.88
CA LYS A 101 -13.80 -10.08 -6.86
C LYS A 101 -13.21 -11.47 -7.01
N GLU A 102 -14.07 -12.48 -7.08
CA GLU A 102 -13.65 -13.83 -7.46
C GLU A 102 -13.34 -13.86 -8.96
N ILE A 103 -12.24 -14.51 -9.31
CA ILE A 103 -11.74 -14.55 -10.69
C ILE A 103 -12.06 -15.93 -11.28
N HIS A 104 -12.69 -15.93 -12.44
CA HIS A 104 -12.96 -17.13 -13.23
C HIS A 104 -12.41 -16.95 -14.65
N LYS A 105 -11.83 -18.01 -15.21
CA LYS A 105 -11.39 -18.07 -16.60
C LYS A 105 -12.21 -19.14 -17.32
N PHE A 106 -12.75 -18.77 -18.49
CA PHE A 106 -13.50 -19.65 -19.37
C PHE A 106 -12.74 -19.80 -20.67
N ASP A 107 -12.42 -21.03 -21.05
CA ASP A 107 -11.79 -21.31 -22.33
C ASP A 107 -12.85 -21.36 -23.44
N MET A 108 -12.57 -20.73 -24.58
CA MET A 108 -13.47 -20.76 -25.72
C MET A 108 -13.44 -22.15 -26.38
N ILE A 109 -14.62 -22.72 -26.63
CA ILE A 109 -14.76 -23.92 -27.47
C ILE A 109 -14.76 -23.44 -28.93
N GLN A 110 -13.80 -23.90 -29.74
CA GLN A 110 -13.86 -23.68 -31.18
C GLN A 110 -15.10 -24.39 -31.70
N GLY A 111 -16.05 -23.61 -32.24
CA GLY A 111 -17.30 -24.12 -32.77
C GLY A 111 -17.04 -25.27 -33.74
N LEU A 112 -17.79 -26.38 -33.56
CA LEU A 112 -17.86 -27.44 -34.54
C LEU A 112 -18.25 -26.77 -35.87
N ALA A 113 -17.39 -26.83 -36.89
CA ALA A 113 -17.74 -26.37 -38.21
C ALA A 113 -19.02 -27.09 -38.64
N GLU A 114 -20.13 -26.35 -38.77
CA GLU A 114 -21.36 -26.88 -39.34
C GLU A 114 -21.03 -27.32 -40.77
N HIS A 115 -21.11 -28.62 -41.00
CA HIS A 115 -20.86 -29.27 -42.29
C HIS A 115 -22.11 -29.25 -43.15
#